data_AF-A0A2E7NAQ4-F1
#
_entry.id   AF-A0A2E7NAQ4-F1
#
_cell.length_a   1.000
_cell.length_b   1.000
_cell.length_c   1.000
_cell.angle_alpha   90.00
_cell.angle_beta   90.00
_cell.angle_gamma   90.00
#
_symmetry.space_group_name_H-M   'P 1'
#
loop_
_entity.id
_entity.type
_entity.pdbx_description
1 polymer ?
#
loop_
_entity_poly.entity_id
_entity_poly.type
_entity_poly.pdbx_seq_one_letter_code
_entity_poly.pdbx_strand_id
1 'polypeptide(L)'
;MDNKTRIFEFLYRNHGTGHNINQIARLVNISVGSSFKILKELQKNGYVAAKQEKNAIFYHINLNEKTRNLFYKLTLDSNKKDKKKTKIICTIGPSSNDPKIIRKLADAGMDCARINASHCNEKSALKIMHNIRKVSLDIPILLDIPGPKIRLNNLTKPVRIKTGKTINFTFDKSKNNELYLDTELHTSVKKGHRILIDDGKIELLVLKSKRNSLSCKALNDGIITKNKGLNFPDSFVDYKGILKKDIFWVKFAIKNDIDFIGTSFVRSVSDIKKLNSLLGYGSLSDVVGDKIKVIAKIETKEAVKNYREIIKESYGVMIDRGDLASETRFELLPRLQKRIIDECNRQGKPVIIATHMLDSMIVSSLPTKAEISDIANSVLDGASCLMLSAETAAGKYPVESVRTMSKIAKEVEDDIENKELEDTNHLTFTDCIVNAISKIDGLIDIDSIVVITSGGYTARMLASKKLRPKIVAITTKKKILRQMHILWGVVPIIIEGSIDNITNKEKEKAILAALEQGIITKTNQIILTGSVFHFKSKRTN
;
A
#
# COMPACT_ATOMS: atom_id res chain seq x y z
N MET A 1 5.63 18.97 -15.40
CA MET A 1 6.23 20.03 -14.58
C MET A 1 7.46 20.50 -15.33
N ASP A 2 7.46 21.74 -15.79
CA ASP A 2 8.60 22.31 -16.50
C ASP A 2 9.84 22.41 -15.58
N ASN A 3 11.00 22.65 -16.18
CA ASN A 3 12.27 22.67 -15.45
C ASN A 3 12.38 23.82 -14.44
N LYS A 4 11.74 24.97 -14.70
CA LYS A 4 11.75 26.13 -13.81
C LYS A 4 10.95 25.82 -12.54
N THR A 5 9.78 25.26 -12.71
CA THR A 5 8.91 24.82 -11.61
C THR A 5 9.62 23.78 -10.73
N ARG A 6 10.29 22.78 -11.31
CA ARG A 6 11.04 21.75 -10.55
C ARG A 6 12.18 22.34 -9.71
N ILE A 7 12.97 23.25 -10.27
CA ILE A 7 14.08 23.91 -9.54
C ILE A 7 13.53 24.81 -8.44
N PHE A 8 12.52 25.62 -8.77
CA PHE A 8 11.90 26.53 -7.82
C PHE A 8 11.27 25.79 -6.65
N GLU A 9 10.48 24.75 -6.93
CA GLU A 9 9.86 23.91 -5.91
C GLU A 9 10.90 23.21 -5.04
N PHE A 10 11.98 22.67 -5.63
CA PHE A 10 13.06 22.05 -4.87
C PHE A 10 13.70 23.05 -3.89
N LEU A 11 14.04 24.25 -4.35
CA LEU A 11 14.62 25.29 -3.48
C LEU A 11 13.65 25.76 -2.41
N TYR A 12 12.36 25.91 -2.76
CA TYR A 12 11.32 26.35 -1.83
C TYR A 12 11.08 25.30 -0.72
N ARG A 13 10.99 24.02 -1.08
CA ARG A 13 10.79 22.91 -0.13
C ARG A 13 12.03 22.66 0.75
N ASN A 14 13.22 23.08 0.30
CA ASN A 14 14.47 22.94 1.04
C ASN A 14 15.04 24.31 1.49
N HIS A 15 14.17 25.27 1.80
CA HIS A 15 14.57 26.66 2.09
C HIS A 15 15.53 26.82 3.28
N GLY A 16 15.56 25.85 4.19
CA GLY A 16 16.48 25.84 5.33
C GLY A 16 17.95 25.55 4.97
N THR A 17 18.24 25.12 3.74
CA THR A 17 19.60 24.75 3.32
C THR A 17 19.96 25.30 1.93
N GLY A 18 21.16 25.89 1.82
CA GLY A 18 21.72 26.31 0.55
C GLY A 18 22.15 25.12 -0.29
N HIS A 19 21.95 25.19 -1.61
CA HIS A 19 22.39 24.15 -2.53
C HIS A 19 23.21 24.75 -3.66
N ASN A 20 24.34 24.12 -4.00
CA ASN A 20 25.10 24.52 -5.18
C ASN A 20 24.46 23.98 -6.47
N ILE A 21 24.85 24.53 -7.61
CA ILE A 21 24.24 24.21 -8.90
C ILE A 21 24.32 22.71 -9.26
N ASN A 22 25.43 22.05 -8.94
CA ASN A 22 25.60 20.63 -9.24
C ASN A 22 24.69 19.75 -8.37
N GLN A 23 24.51 20.13 -7.10
CA GLN A 23 23.57 19.48 -6.19
C GLN A 23 22.14 19.64 -6.70
N ILE A 24 21.73 20.87 -7.07
CA ILE A 24 20.41 21.16 -7.62
C ILE A 24 20.18 20.32 -8.88
N ALA A 25 21.03 20.48 -9.90
CA ALA A 25 20.92 19.78 -11.18
C ALA A 25 20.76 18.26 -11.01
N ARG A 26 21.54 17.66 -10.10
CA ARG A 26 21.48 16.23 -9.78
C ARG A 26 20.17 15.84 -9.08
N LEU A 27 19.78 16.58 -8.04
CA LEU A 27 18.61 16.26 -7.22
C LEU A 27 17.29 16.47 -7.97
N VAL A 28 17.23 17.51 -8.80
CA VAL A 28 16.06 17.79 -9.63
C VAL A 28 16.12 17.11 -10.99
N ASN A 29 17.17 16.38 -11.34
CA ASN A 29 17.37 15.68 -12.62
C ASN A 29 17.15 16.60 -13.85
N ILE A 30 17.93 17.69 -13.90
CA ILE A 30 17.99 18.69 -14.98
C ILE A 30 19.46 18.95 -15.29
N SER A 31 19.80 19.28 -16.54
CA SER A 31 21.20 19.57 -16.91
C SER A 31 21.74 20.79 -16.13
N VAL A 32 23.07 20.82 -15.90
CA VAL A 32 23.71 21.95 -15.20
C VAL A 32 23.49 23.26 -15.95
N GLY A 33 23.62 23.26 -17.28
CA GLY A 33 23.41 24.46 -18.12
C GLY A 33 21.97 24.99 -18.06
N SER A 34 20.97 24.11 -18.12
CA SER A 34 19.56 24.52 -17.93
C SER A 34 19.31 25.03 -16.52
N SER A 35 19.88 24.37 -15.50
CA SER A 35 19.76 24.80 -14.11
C SER A 35 20.35 26.19 -13.90
N PHE A 36 21.50 26.48 -14.51
CA PHE A 36 22.16 27.79 -14.42
C PHE A 36 21.26 28.91 -14.96
N LYS A 37 20.71 28.73 -16.16
CA LYS A 37 19.83 29.73 -16.80
C LYS A 37 18.60 30.02 -15.92
N ILE A 38 17.97 28.97 -15.41
CA ILE A 38 16.80 29.08 -14.55
C ILE A 38 17.15 29.78 -13.23
N LEU A 39 18.25 29.39 -12.58
CA LEU A 39 18.67 30.00 -11.31
C LEU A 39 19.00 31.48 -11.47
N LYS A 40 19.66 31.87 -12.58
CA LYS A 40 19.89 33.28 -12.90
C LYS A 40 18.59 34.06 -13.12
N GLU A 41 17.62 33.47 -13.79
CA GLU A 41 16.30 34.08 -13.98
C GLU A 41 15.56 34.25 -12.63
N LEU A 42 15.57 33.24 -11.78
CA LEU A 42 14.96 33.30 -10.44
C LEU A 42 15.65 34.33 -9.54
N GLN A 43 16.99 34.41 -9.63
CA GLN A 43 17.79 35.40 -8.93
C GLN A 43 17.47 36.82 -9.39
N LYS A 44 17.43 37.07 -10.71
CA LYS A 44 17.08 38.37 -11.29
C LYS A 44 15.72 38.87 -10.82
N ASN A 45 14.76 37.95 -10.64
CA ASN A 45 13.42 38.28 -10.17
C ASN A 45 13.30 38.38 -8.64
N GLY A 46 14.40 38.21 -7.90
CA GLY A 46 14.44 38.34 -6.44
C GLY A 46 13.91 37.14 -5.66
N TYR A 47 13.69 36.00 -6.32
CA TYR A 47 13.17 34.78 -5.67
C TYR A 47 14.26 33.94 -5.01
N VAL A 48 15.49 34.04 -5.50
CA VAL A 48 16.63 33.24 -5.06
C VAL A 48 17.81 34.17 -4.80
N ALA A 49 18.47 34.01 -3.67
CA ALA A 49 19.76 34.63 -3.38
C ALA A 49 20.89 33.64 -3.69
N ALA A 50 21.96 34.12 -4.30
CA ALA A 50 23.20 33.37 -4.47
C ALA A 50 24.21 33.87 -3.43
N LYS A 51 24.77 32.97 -2.62
CA LYS A 51 25.81 33.26 -1.64
C LYS A 51 27.07 32.48 -2.00
N GLN A 52 28.22 33.14 -1.95
CA GLN A 52 29.49 32.46 -2.12
C GLN A 52 29.93 31.90 -0.77
N GLU A 53 30.14 30.59 -0.71
CA GLU A 53 30.67 29.90 0.46
C GLU A 53 31.92 29.12 0.02
N LYS A 54 33.08 29.56 0.51
CA LYS A 54 34.40 29.06 0.06
C LYS A 54 34.52 29.17 -1.48
N ASN A 55 34.73 28.05 -2.16
CA ASN A 55 34.96 27.98 -3.61
C ASN A 55 33.69 27.63 -4.41
N ALA A 56 32.49 27.74 -3.82
CA ALA A 56 31.25 27.40 -4.49
C ALA A 56 30.14 28.44 -4.23
N ILE A 57 29.24 28.58 -5.21
CA ILE A 57 28.03 29.39 -5.09
C ILE A 57 26.88 28.49 -4.65
N PHE A 58 26.23 28.86 -3.55
CA PHE A 58 25.03 28.24 -3.03
C PHE A 58 23.82 29.13 -3.27
N TYR A 59 22.72 28.52 -3.69
CA TYR A 59 21.46 29.19 -3.96
C TYR A 59 20.50 28.93 -2.81
N HIS A 60 19.90 30.01 -2.31
CA HIS A 60 18.91 30.00 -1.23
C HIS A 60 17.62 30.66 -1.74
N ILE A 61 16.47 30.07 -1.44
CA ILE A 61 15.19 30.72 -1.76
C ILE A 61 14.96 31.90 -0.79
N ASN A 62 14.46 33.02 -1.31
CA ASN A 62 14.05 34.17 -0.50
C ASN A 62 12.61 33.96 -0.03
N LEU A 63 12.40 33.60 1.24
CA LEU A 63 11.05 33.41 1.78
C LEU A 63 10.34 34.74 2.07
N ASN A 64 9.71 35.31 1.05
CA ASN A 64 8.85 36.49 1.14
C ASN A 64 7.52 36.25 0.40
N GLU A 65 6.57 37.16 0.56
CA GLU A 65 5.23 37.04 -0.05
C GLU A 65 5.28 36.85 -1.57
N LYS A 66 6.19 37.53 -2.26
CA LYS A 66 6.39 37.39 -3.72
C LYS A 66 6.79 35.97 -4.11
N THR A 67 7.71 35.36 -3.37
CA THR A 67 8.16 33.98 -3.59
C THR A 67 7.05 32.98 -3.23
N ARG A 68 6.29 33.23 -2.15
CA ARG A 68 5.11 32.42 -1.82
C ARG A 68 4.07 32.47 -2.94
N ASN A 69 3.78 33.65 -3.47
CA ASN A 69 2.84 33.84 -4.59
C ASN A 69 3.30 33.16 -5.88
N LEU A 70 4.60 33.22 -6.21
CA LEU A 70 5.11 32.46 -7.34
C LEU A 70 5.06 30.96 -7.08
N PHE A 71 5.35 30.52 -5.85
CA PHE A 71 5.19 29.12 -5.47
C PHE A 71 3.77 28.65 -5.72
N TYR A 72 2.78 29.37 -5.16
CA TYR A 72 1.36 29.11 -5.41
C TYR A 72 1.05 29.08 -6.90
N LYS A 73 1.48 30.06 -7.69
CA LYS A 73 1.19 30.09 -9.13
C LYS A 73 1.77 28.88 -9.88
N LEU A 74 3.04 28.55 -9.63
CA LEU A 74 3.73 27.44 -10.29
C LEU A 74 3.25 26.07 -9.80
N THR A 75 2.84 25.95 -8.53
CA THR A 75 2.25 24.72 -7.98
C THR A 75 0.79 24.59 -8.39
N LEU A 76 0.01 25.66 -8.51
CA LEU A 76 -1.39 25.60 -8.99
C LEU A 76 -1.48 25.13 -10.44
N ASP A 77 -0.63 25.65 -11.35
CA ASP A 77 -0.62 25.22 -12.75
C ASP A 77 -0.08 23.79 -12.94
N SER A 78 0.69 23.27 -11.98
CA SER A 78 1.24 21.91 -12.03
C SER A 78 0.45 20.88 -11.20
N ASN A 79 -0.28 21.32 -10.16
CA ASN A 79 -1.14 20.54 -9.26
C ASN A 79 -2.62 20.55 -9.68
N LYS A 80 -3.00 21.26 -10.75
CA LYS A 80 -4.18 20.92 -11.57
C LYS A 80 -4.12 19.51 -12.18
N LYS A 81 -3.05 18.75 -11.95
CA LYS A 81 -3.14 17.29 -11.99
C LYS A 81 -3.98 16.83 -10.83
N ASP A 82 -5.28 16.82 -11.06
CA ASP A 82 -6.23 16.18 -10.20
C ASP A 82 -5.80 14.71 -9.99
N LYS A 83 -5.21 14.47 -8.82
CA LYS A 83 -4.61 13.18 -8.41
C LYS A 83 -5.73 12.27 -7.93
N LYS A 84 -5.68 11.02 -8.37
CA LYS A 84 -6.56 9.95 -7.90
C LYS A 84 -6.60 9.83 -6.37
N LYS A 85 -7.75 9.47 -5.85
CA LYS A 85 -8.03 9.19 -4.43
C LYS A 85 -7.68 7.74 -4.07
N THR A 86 -7.94 6.79 -4.96
CA THR A 86 -7.55 5.38 -4.84
C THR A 86 -6.04 5.28 -4.79
N LYS A 87 -5.51 4.53 -3.82
CA LYS A 87 -4.05 4.37 -3.67
C LYS A 87 -3.55 3.16 -4.45
N ILE A 88 -2.32 3.22 -4.95
CA ILE A 88 -1.69 2.13 -5.69
C ILE A 88 -0.46 1.64 -4.95
N ILE A 89 -0.44 0.35 -4.63
CA ILE A 89 0.70 -0.36 -4.07
C ILE A 89 1.43 -1.09 -5.20
N CYS A 90 2.72 -0.82 -5.40
CA CYS A 90 3.53 -1.48 -6.42
C CYS A 90 4.56 -2.40 -5.78
N THR A 91 4.58 -3.66 -6.21
CA THR A 91 5.65 -4.58 -5.82
C THR A 91 6.93 -4.22 -6.57
N ILE A 92 8.01 -3.99 -5.83
CA ILE A 92 9.32 -3.64 -6.40
C ILE A 92 10.13 -4.93 -6.61
N GLY A 93 10.62 -5.12 -7.84
CA GLY A 93 11.33 -6.32 -8.25
C GLY A 93 12.35 -6.04 -9.37
N PRO A 94 12.86 -7.07 -10.07
CA PRO A 94 13.86 -6.92 -11.12
C PRO A 94 13.54 -5.83 -12.17
N SER A 95 12.28 -5.70 -12.61
CA SER A 95 11.87 -4.71 -13.62
C SER A 95 11.74 -3.29 -13.10
N SER A 96 11.76 -3.10 -11.77
CA SER A 96 11.48 -1.81 -11.13
C SER A 96 12.51 -1.38 -10.08
N ASN A 97 13.47 -2.22 -9.71
CA ASN A 97 14.49 -1.93 -8.68
C ASN A 97 15.65 -1.05 -9.21
N ASP A 98 15.31 0.00 -9.95
CA ASP A 98 16.20 1.09 -10.38
C ASP A 98 15.57 2.41 -9.90
N PRO A 99 16.31 3.31 -9.22
CA PRO A 99 15.76 4.59 -8.75
C PRO A 99 15.07 5.44 -9.83
N LYS A 100 15.55 5.41 -11.08
CA LYS A 100 14.90 6.11 -12.21
C LYS A 100 13.54 5.49 -12.54
N ILE A 101 13.41 4.17 -12.48
CA ILE A 101 12.13 3.49 -12.70
C ILE A 101 11.20 3.71 -11.51
N ILE A 102 11.68 3.61 -10.27
CA ILE A 102 10.88 3.91 -9.07
C ILE A 102 10.35 5.35 -9.12
N ARG A 103 11.15 6.33 -9.56
CA ARG A 103 10.67 7.70 -9.81
C ARG A 103 9.52 7.71 -10.82
N LYS A 104 9.68 7.03 -11.96
CA LYS A 104 8.61 6.92 -12.97
C LYS A 104 7.35 6.25 -12.44
N LEU A 105 7.47 5.25 -11.55
CA LEU A 105 6.32 4.63 -10.88
C LEU A 105 5.62 5.62 -9.95
N ALA A 106 6.37 6.38 -9.15
CA ALA A 106 5.82 7.44 -8.30
C ALA A 106 5.10 8.51 -9.13
N ASP A 107 5.73 8.98 -10.22
CA ASP A 107 5.15 9.97 -11.13
C ASP A 107 3.90 9.45 -11.87
N ALA A 108 3.81 8.13 -12.09
CA ALA A 108 2.64 7.47 -12.69
C ALA A 108 1.48 7.26 -11.70
N GLY A 109 1.73 7.35 -10.39
CA GLY A 109 0.71 7.26 -9.34
C GLY A 109 0.91 6.17 -8.30
N MET A 110 2.12 5.61 -8.14
CA MET A 110 2.44 4.72 -7.02
C MET A 110 2.43 5.49 -5.70
N ASP A 111 1.67 5.00 -4.72
CA ASP A 111 1.59 5.58 -3.37
C ASP A 111 2.35 4.76 -2.32
N CYS A 112 2.55 3.46 -2.54
CA CYS A 112 3.30 2.59 -1.63
C CYS A 112 4.15 1.57 -2.38
N ALA A 113 5.34 1.30 -1.88
CA ALA A 113 6.22 0.27 -2.40
C ALA A 113 6.13 -1.01 -1.57
N ARG A 114 5.81 -2.14 -2.19
CA ARG A 114 5.80 -3.46 -1.57
C ARG A 114 7.13 -4.19 -1.83
N ILE A 115 7.67 -4.80 -0.78
CA ILE A 115 8.80 -5.74 -0.85
C ILE A 115 8.25 -7.13 -0.50
N ASN A 116 8.27 -8.07 -1.45
CA ASN A 116 7.82 -9.43 -1.21
C ASN A 116 8.96 -10.30 -0.66
N ALA A 117 8.90 -10.60 0.64
CA ALA A 117 9.91 -11.35 1.37
C ALA A 117 9.97 -12.85 1.01
N SER A 118 9.01 -13.36 0.25
CA SER A 118 9.07 -14.71 -0.34
C SER A 118 10.16 -14.83 -1.40
N HIS A 119 10.54 -13.72 -2.06
CA HIS A 119 11.44 -13.72 -3.22
C HIS A 119 12.74 -12.93 -2.99
N CYS A 120 12.98 -12.44 -1.78
CA CYS A 120 14.19 -11.68 -1.45
C CYS A 120 14.89 -12.24 -0.20
N ASN A 121 16.18 -11.92 -0.08
CA ASN A 121 16.97 -12.04 1.15
C ASN A 121 17.25 -10.64 1.73
N GLU A 122 17.84 -10.58 2.92
CA GLU A 122 18.16 -9.32 3.63
C GLU A 122 18.90 -8.31 2.73
N LYS A 123 19.97 -8.74 2.06
CA LYS A 123 20.79 -7.87 1.19
C LYS A 123 19.97 -7.26 0.06
N SER A 124 19.14 -8.08 -0.61
CA SER A 124 18.28 -7.59 -1.69
C SER A 124 17.15 -6.68 -1.19
N ALA A 125 16.57 -6.96 -0.01
CA ALA A 125 15.55 -6.10 0.60
C ALA A 125 16.13 -4.72 0.95
N LEU A 126 17.31 -4.68 1.59
CA LEU A 126 18.02 -3.43 1.89
C LEU A 126 18.33 -2.61 0.62
N LYS A 127 18.75 -3.27 -0.46
CA LYS A 127 18.99 -2.61 -1.75
C LYS A 127 17.70 -1.96 -2.29
N ILE A 128 16.58 -2.67 -2.25
CA ILE A 128 15.28 -2.14 -2.68
C ILE A 128 14.89 -0.93 -1.82
N MET A 129 14.97 -1.06 -0.49
CA MET A 129 14.67 0.04 0.44
C MET A 129 15.53 1.28 0.16
N HIS A 130 16.84 1.10 -0.02
CA HIS A 130 17.76 2.19 -0.35
C HIS A 130 17.37 2.90 -1.64
N ASN A 131 17.04 2.13 -2.68
CA ASN A 131 16.62 2.68 -3.96
C ASN A 131 15.30 3.45 -3.86
N ILE A 132 14.33 2.97 -3.05
CA ILE A 132 13.09 3.70 -2.76
C ILE A 132 13.39 5.02 -2.04
N ARG A 133 14.23 4.98 -1.00
CA ARG A 133 14.57 6.16 -0.17
C ARG A 133 15.39 7.20 -0.94
N LYS A 134 16.18 6.81 -1.94
CA LYS A 134 16.83 7.74 -2.89
C LYS A 134 15.82 8.54 -3.71
N VAL A 135 14.66 7.97 -4.00
CA VAL A 135 13.59 8.64 -4.75
C VAL A 135 12.76 9.51 -3.82
N SER A 136 12.29 8.97 -2.70
CA SER A 136 11.56 9.77 -1.73
C SER A 136 11.64 9.14 -0.34
N LEU A 137 11.81 10.00 0.65
CA LEU A 137 11.70 9.61 2.05
C LEU A 137 10.23 9.37 2.46
N ASP A 138 9.27 9.85 1.69
CA ASP A 138 7.84 9.85 2.03
C ASP A 138 7.07 8.65 1.48
N ILE A 139 7.64 7.89 0.54
CA ILE A 139 7.00 6.68 0.01
C ILE A 139 6.97 5.60 1.10
N PRO A 140 5.81 5.17 1.62
CA PRO A 140 5.78 4.06 2.58
C PRO A 140 6.25 2.75 1.97
N ILE A 141 6.83 1.91 2.82
CA ILE A 141 7.24 0.55 2.47
C ILE A 141 6.37 -0.47 3.21
N LEU A 142 5.76 -1.37 2.44
CA LEU A 142 5.07 -2.57 2.89
C LEU A 142 5.98 -3.78 2.73
N LEU A 143 6.45 -4.36 3.85
CA LEU A 143 7.16 -5.63 3.83
C LEU A 143 6.15 -6.78 3.94
N ASP A 144 6.00 -7.56 2.88
CA ASP A 144 5.06 -8.68 2.84
C ASP A 144 5.77 -9.98 3.20
N ILE A 145 5.46 -10.54 4.36
CA ILE A 145 6.14 -11.72 4.92
C ILE A 145 5.50 -13.01 4.38
N PRO A 146 6.31 -14.07 4.12
CA PRO A 146 5.87 -15.23 3.38
C PRO A 146 4.78 -16.06 4.09
N GLY A 147 4.79 -16.10 5.42
CA GLY A 147 3.93 -16.98 6.19
C GLY A 147 4.16 -18.48 5.90
N PRO A 148 3.30 -19.35 6.43
CA PRO A 148 3.42 -20.81 6.35
C PRO A 148 2.95 -21.43 5.03
N LYS A 149 3.18 -20.78 3.87
CA LYS A 149 2.80 -21.34 2.56
C LYS A 149 3.56 -22.64 2.29
N ILE A 150 2.82 -23.74 2.10
CA ILE A 150 3.39 -25.03 1.68
C ILE A 150 3.83 -24.91 0.22
N ARG A 151 5.08 -25.29 -0.06
CA ARG A 151 5.66 -25.19 -1.40
C ARG A 151 6.27 -26.51 -1.83
N LEU A 152 6.27 -26.73 -3.14
CA LEU A 152 7.03 -27.78 -3.77
C LEU A 152 8.51 -27.46 -3.77
N ASN A 153 9.26 -28.35 -3.14
CA ASN A 153 10.71 -28.26 -3.01
C ASN A 153 11.39 -29.33 -3.88
N ASN A 154 12.70 -29.15 -4.11
CA ASN A 154 13.59 -30.11 -4.79
C ASN A 154 13.24 -30.44 -6.27
N LEU A 155 12.41 -29.64 -6.94
CA LEU A 155 12.16 -29.84 -8.36
C LEU A 155 13.29 -29.25 -9.23
N THR A 156 14.09 -30.11 -9.85
CA THR A 156 15.20 -29.72 -10.73
C THR A 156 14.77 -29.41 -12.16
N LYS A 157 13.74 -30.11 -12.67
CA LYS A 157 13.18 -29.92 -14.03
C LYS A 157 11.65 -29.80 -13.97
N PRO A 158 11.03 -29.00 -14.86
CA PRO A 158 9.57 -28.95 -14.96
C PRO A 158 8.97 -30.34 -15.20
N VAL A 159 7.87 -30.64 -14.53
CA VAL A 159 7.16 -31.93 -14.66
C VAL A 159 5.85 -31.70 -15.39
N ARG A 160 5.69 -32.32 -16.56
CA ARG A 160 4.43 -32.29 -17.31
C ARG A 160 3.47 -33.31 -16.72
N ILE A 161 2.30 -32.81 -16.33
CA ILE A 161 1.20 -33.58 -15.77
C ILE A 161 0.15 -33.78 -16.86
N LYS A 162 -0.34 -35.01 -16.95
CA LYS A 162 -1.44 -35.41 -17.82
C LYS A 162 -2.61 -35.85 -16.97
N THR A 163 -3.81 -35.46 -17.38
CA THR A 163 -5.07 -35.83 -16.76
C THR A 163 -5.13 -37.34 -16.56
N GLY A 164 -5.57 -37.76 -15.37
CA GLY A 164 -5.67 -39.17 -14.99
C GLY A 164 -4.38 -39.80 -14.45
N LYS A 165 -3.21 -39.18 -14.64
CA LYS A 165 -1.94 -39.71 -14.14
C LYS A 165 -1.86 -39.61 -12.62
N THR A 166 -1.31 -40.66 -12.00
CA THR A 166 -0.99 -40.65 -10.57
C THR A 166 0.30 -39.89 -10.31
N ILE A 167 0.27 -39.00 -9.32
CA ILE A 167 1.38 -38.21 -8.81
C ILE A 167 1.60 -38.61 -7.35
N ASN A 168 2.86 -38.85 -6.98
CA ASN A 168 3.24 -39.18 -5.61
C ASN A 168 4.12 -38.07 -5.05
N PHE A 169 3.77 -37.62 -3.84
CA PHE A 169 4.58 -36.74 -3.02
C PHE A 169 5.18 -37.51 -1.86
N THR A 170 6.36 -37.08 -1.44
CA THR A 170 7.06 -37.58 -0.25
C THR A 170 7.22 -36.47 0.77
N PHE A 171 7.21 -36.85 2.05
CA PHE A 171 7.57 -35.97 3.17
C PHE A 171 9.02 -36.23 3.65
N ASP A 172 9.73 -37.14 3.00
CA ASP A 172 11.13 -37.45 3.26
C ASP A 172 12.05 -36.66 2.34
N LYS A 173 12.83 -35.74 2.92
CA LYS A 173 13.77 -34.86 2.21
C LYS A 173 14.91 -35.62 1.55
N SER A 174 15.24 -36.84 2.01
CA SER A 174 16.34 -37.64 1.46
C SER A 174 16.08 -38.14 0.03
N LYS A 175 14.81 -38.14 -0.40
CA LYS A 175 14.40 -38.63 -1.71
C LYS A 175 14.46 -37.56 -2.80
N ASN A 176 15.66 -37.34 -3.34
CA ASN A 176 15.96 -36.27 -4.30
C ASN A 176 15.23 -36.33 -5.67
N ASN A 177 14.56 -37.45 -6.01
CA ASN A 177 13.87 -37.64 -7.30
C ASN A 177 12.33 -37.65 -7.20
N GLU A 178 11.77 -37.42 -6.01
CA GLU A 178 10.32 -37.38 -5.78
C GLU A 178 9.87 -35.93 -5.49
N LEU A 179 8.58 -35.63 -5.71
CA LEU A 179 8.02 -34.32 -5.36
C LEU A 179 7.95 -34.19 -3.84
N TYR A 180 8.82 -33.36 -3.27
CA TYR A 180 8.97 -33.20 -1.83
C TYR A 180 8.10 -32.05 -1.28
N LEU A 181 7.39 -32.34 -0.18
CA LEU A 181 6.67 -31.37 0.64
C LEU A 181 7.26 -31.36 2.05
N ASP A 182 7.54 -30.17 2.58
CA ASP A 182 8.15 -29.96 3.91
C ASP A 182 7.17 -30.00 5.08
N THR A 183 5.90 -30.31 4.79
CA THR A 183 4.81 -30.37 5.74
C THR A 183 4.12 -31.72 5.64
N GLU A 184 4.07 -32.46 6.75
CA GLU A 184 3.30 -33.71 6.83
C GLU A 184 1.81 -33.41 6.76
N LEU A 185 1.11 -34.04 5.82
CA LEU A 185 -0.31 -33.74 5.53
C LEU A 185 -1.25 -34.90 5.87
N HIS A 186 -0.72 -36.00 6.41
CA HIS A 186 -1.45 -37.26 6.57
C HIS A 186 -2.63 -37.19 7.55
N THR A 187 -2.59 -36.26 8.50
CA THR A 187 -3.67 -36.00 9.47
C THR A 187 -4.71 -35.01 8.95
N SER A 188 -4.31 -34.08 8.07
CA SER A 188 -5.19 -33.03 7.55
C SER A 188 -5.90 -33.40 6.25
N VAL A 189 -5.25 -34.19 5.39
CA VAL A 189 -5.70 -34.46 4.03
C VAL A 189 -6.20 -35.90 3.91
N LYS A 190 -7.46 -36.07 3.44
CA LYS A 190 -8.12 -37.37 3.31
C LYS A 190 -8.35 -37.74 1.84
N LYS A 191 -8.63 -39.03 1.60
CA LYS A 191 -9.04 -39.51 0.27
C LYS A 191 -10.25 -38.71 -0.23
N GLY A 192 -10.22 -38.31 -1.50
CA GLY A 192 -11.25 -37.50 -2.14
C GLY A 192 -11.09 -35.99 -1.95
N HIS A 193 -10.16 -35.52 -1.10
CA HIS A 193 -9.86 -34.10 -1.00
C HIS A 193 -9.08 -33.62 -2.23
N ARG A 194 -9.30 -32.36 -2.63
CA ARG A 194 -8.53 -31.70 -3.68
C ARG A 194 -7.28 -31.00 -3.14
N ILE A 195 -6.26 -30.95 -4.00
CA ILE A 195 -5.04 -30.17 -3.82
C ILE A 195 -4.82 -29.36 -5.08
N LEU A 196 -4.60 -28.07 -4.91
CA LEU A 196 -4.33 -27.16 -6.01
C LEU A 196 -2.85 -26.77 -6.01
N ILE A 197 -2.26 -26.66 -7.20
CA ILE A 197 -0.88 -26.20 -7.38
C ILE A 197 -0.87 -25.01 -8.35
N ASP A 198 -0.03 -24.02 -8.05
CA ASP A 198 0.15 -22.81 -8.87
C ASP A 198 -1.16 -22.04 -9.06
N ASP A 199 -1.77 -21.66 -7.92
CA ASP A 199 -3.00 -20.87 -7.85
C ASP A 199 -4.18 -21.50 -8.62
N GLY A 200 -4.35 -22.82 -8.46
CA GLY A 200 -5.45 -23.57 -9.08
C GLY A 200 -5.21 -24.03 -10.51
N LYS A 201 -4.07 -23.72 -11.13
CA LYS A 201 -3.78 -24.16 -12.51
C LYS A 201 -3.69 -25.68 -12.66
N ILE A 202 -3.28 -26.38 -11.61
CA ILE A 202 -3.25 -27.84 -11.58
C ILE A 202 -4.09 -28.31 -10.40
N GLU A 203 -5.03 -29.19 -10.67
CA GLU A 203 -5.94 -29.77 -9.68
C GLU A 203 -5.67 -31.26 -9.54
N LEU A 204 -5.47 -31.70 -8.30
CA LEU A 204 -5.20 -33.08 -7.95
C LEU A 204 -6.26 -33.60 -6.98
N LEU A 205 -6.70 -34.84 -7.17
CA LEU A 205 -7.59 -35.55 -6.26
C LEU A 205 -6.81 -36.57 -5.44
N VAL A 206 -6.91 -36.50 -4.11
CA VAL A 206 -6.17 -37.40 -3.21
C VAL A 206 -6.74 -38.82 -3.32
N LEU A 207 -5.87 -39.76 -3.71
CA LEU A 207 -6.18 -41.18 -3.75
C LEU A 207 -5.86 -41.85 -2.42
N LYS A 208 -4.70 -41.51 -1.84
CA LYS A 208 -4.22 -42.10 -0.58
C LYS A 208 -3.32 -41.12 0.17
N SER A 209 -3.54 -41.00 1.46
CA SER A 209 -2.74 -40.19 2.38
C SER A 209 -2.12 -41.11 3.44
N LYS A 210 -0.78 -41.13 3.55
CA LYS A 210 -0.01 -41.94 4.49
C LYS A 210 0.98 -41.04 5.24
N ARG A 211 1.49 -41.51 6.38
CA ARG A 211 2.46 -40.77 7.21
C ARG A 211 3.62 -40.15 6.43
N ASN A 212 4.20 -40.87 5.47
CA ASN A 212 5.40 -40.44 4.73
C ASN A 212 5.15 -40.12 3.23
N SER A 213 3.91 -40.28 2.74
CA SER A 213 3.62 -40.11 1.32
C SER A 213 2.17 -39.75 1.05
N LEU A 214 1.96 -39.06 -0.06
CA LEU A 214 0.65 -38.64 -0.54
C LEU A 214 0.53 -38.98 -2.02
N SER A 215 -0.50 -39.72 -2.39
CA SER A 215 -0.75 -40.14 -3.76
C SER A 215 -2.03 -39.48 -4.27
N CYS A 216 -1.94 -38.84 -5.43
CA CYS A 216 -3.02 -38.06 -6.02
C CYS A 216 -3.19 -38.38 -7.50
N LYS A 217 -4.41 -38.23 -8.02
CA LYS A 217 -4.72 -38.30 -9.45
C LYS A 217 -4.83 -36.89 -10.00
N ALA A 218 -4.16 -36.60 -11.12
CA ALA A 218 -4.34 -35.32 -11.81
C ALA A 218 -5.74 -35.24 -12.45
N LEU A 219 -6.45 -34.14 -12.21
CA LEU A 219 -7.76 -33.88 -12.81
C LEU A 219 -7.67 -33.07 -14.11
N ASN A 220 -6.54 -32.41 -14.35
CA ASN A 220 -6.27 -31.67 -15.56
C ASN A 220 -4.79 -31.78 -15.99
N ASP A 221 -4.51 -31.31 -17.21
CA ASP A 221 -3.17 -31.19 -17.75
C ASP A 221 -2.46 -29.95 -17.20
N GLY A 222 -1.14 -30.02 -17.04
CA GLY A 222 -0.37 -28.85 -16.60
C GLY A 222 1.13 -29.08 -16.51
N ILE A 223 1.85 -28.05 -16.07
CA ILE A 223 3.30 -28.12 -15.86
C ILE A 223 3.62 -27.61 -14.46
N ILE A 224 4.19 -28.48 -13.64
CA ILE A 224 4.70 -28.11 -12.31
C ILE A 224 6.13 -27.60 -12.47
N THR A 225 6.41 -26.42 -11.95
CA THR A 225 7.77 -25.86 -11.87
C THR A 225 8.23 -25.76 -10.41
N LYS A 226 9.49 -25.36 -10.20
CA LYS A 226 10.06 -25.18 -8.85
C LYS A 226 9.30 -24.15 -8.01
N ASN A 227 9.30 -24.34 -6.69
CA ASN A 227 8.80 -23.41 -5.66
C ASN A 227 7.32 -23.01 -5.80
N LYS A 228 6.51 -23.85 -6.46
CA LYS A 228 5.07 -23.61 -6.60
C LYS A 228 4.35 -23.89 -5.29
N GLY A 229 3.42 -23.00 -4.94
CA GLY A 229 2.60 -23.12 -3.75
C GLY A 229 1.52 -24.18 -3.91
N LEU A 230 1.14 -24.80 -2.80
CA LEU A 230 0.02 -25.71 -2.70
C LEU A 230 -1.10 -25.10 -1.86
N ASN A 231 -2.34 -25.34 -2.29
CA ASN A 231 -3.55 -24.96 -1.58
C ASN A 231 -4.44 -26.18 -1.35
N PHE A 232 -5.21 -26.18 -0.26
CA PHE A 232 -5.92 -27.36 0.22
C PHE A 232 -7.42 -27.07 0.45
N PRO A 233 -8.19 -26.83 -0.61
CA PRO A 233 -9.56 -26.33 -0.54
C PRO A 233 -10.56 -27.29 0.10
N ASP A 234 -10.21 -28.53 0.44
CA ASP A 234 -11.13 -29.45 1.14
C ASP A 234 -10.58 -29.91 2.50
N SER A 235 -9.43 -29.38 2.92
CA SER A 235 -8.74 -29.83 4.14
C SER A 235 -8.58 -28.68 5.14
N PHE A 236 -8.51 -29.04 6.42
CA PHE A 236 -8.03 -28.14 7.47
C PHE A 236 -6.56 -28.43 7.71
N VAL A 237 -5.70 -27.69 7.01
CA VAL A 237 -4.25 -27.82 7.18
C VAL A 237 -3.82 -26.98 8.37
N ASP A 238 -3.16 -27.63 9.34
CA ASP A 238 -2.57 -26.88 10.44
C ASP A 238 -1.28 -26.19 9.98
N TYR A 239 -1.46 -25.00 9.42
CA TYR A 239 -0.37 -24.08 9.16
C TYR A 239 0.24 -23.65 10.50
N LYS A 240 1.42 -24.18 10.83
CA LYS A 240 2.21 -23.77 12.00
C LYS A 240 2.31 -22.24 11.99
N GLY A 241 1.80 -21.57 13.03
CA GLY A 241 1.51 -20.11 13.07
C GLY A 241 2.61 -19.18 12.55
N ILE A 242 3.27 -18.42 13.43
CA ILE A 242 4.37 -17.52 13.00
C ILE A 242 5.66 -18.34 12.90
N LEU A 243 6.28 -18.40 11.72
CA LEU A 243 7.50 -19.17 11.51
C LEU A 243 8.75 -18.42 12.00
N LYS A 244 9.86 -19.15 12.20
CA LYS A 244 11.18 -18.55 12.51
C LYS A 244 11.60 -17.52 11.46
N LYS A 245 11.30 -17.80 10.17
CA LYS A 245 11.56 -16.89 9.06
C LYS A 245 10.71 -15.61 9.13
N ASP A 246 9.47 -15.71 9.60
CA ASP A 246 8.61 -14.53 9.80
C ASP A 246 9.15 -13.67 10.94
N ILE A 247 9.55 -14.27 12.06
CA ILE A 247 10.20 -13.54 13.18
C ILE A 247 11.44 -12.80 12.71
N PHE A 248 12.26 -13.41 11.84
CA PHE A 248 13.41 -12.73 11.24
C PHE A 248 12.97 -11.47 10.47
N TRP A 249 11.95 -11.58 9.62
CA TRP A 249 11.45 -10.43 8.85
C TRP A 249 10.80 -9.35 9.72
N VAL A 250 10.14 -9.72 10.81
CA VAL A 250 9.63 -8.77 11.80
C VAL A 250 10.77 -7.98 12.44
N LYS A 251 11.84 -8.67 12.88
CA LYS A 251 13.03 -8.00 13.42
C LYS A 251 13.71 -7.10 12.39
N PHE A 252 13.79 -7.56 11.14
CA PHE A 252 14.28 -6.76 10.03
C PHE A 252 13.45 -5.49 9.82
N ALA A 253 12.12 -5.61 9.87
CA ALA A 253 11.21 -4.49 9.70
C ALA A 253 11.37 -3.43 10.80
N ILE A 254 11.49 -3.88 12.07
CA ILE A 254 11.76 -3.01 13.22
C ILE A 254 13.09 -2.28 13.05
N LYS A 255 14.17 -3.01 12.74
CA LYS A 255 15.52 -2.47 12.58
C LYS A 255 15.60 -1.38 11.50
N ASN A 256 14.80 -1.49 10.44
CA ASN A 256 14.89 -0.63 9.26
C ASN A 256 13.73 0.37 9.12
N ASP A 257 12.97 0.62 10.19
CA ASP A 257 11.84 1.57 10.22
C ASP A 257 10.83 1.37 9.08
N ILE A 258 10.43 0.11 8.84
CA ILE A 258 9.38 -0.22 7.88
C ILE A 258 8.03 0.33 8.34
N ASP A 259 7.19 0.71 7.38
CA ASP A 259 5.89 1.35 7.66
C ASP A 259 4.80 0.31 7.93
N PHE A 260 4.78 -0.76 7.13
CA PHE A 260 3.77 -1.81 7.19
C PHE A 260 4.37 -3.22 7.09
N ILE A 261 3.74 -4.17 7.78
CA ILE A 261 3.94 -5.61 7.55
C ILE A 261 2.66 -6.21 7.00
N GLY A 262 2.75 -6.82 5.81
CA GLY A 262 1.72 -7.72 5.29
C GLY A 262 1.95 -9.11 5.88
N THR A 263 0.94 -9.69 6.53
CA THR A 263 1.04 -11.03 7.13
C THR A 263 0.18 -12.03 6.37
N SER A 264 0.84 -13.04 5.80
CA SER A 264 0.21 -14.12 5.04
C SER A 264 -0.38 -15.21 5.95
N PHE A 265 -1.39 -15.92 5.45
CA PHE A 265 -2.11 -17.05 6.02
C PHE A 265 -2.65 -16.79 7.43
N VAL A 266 -3.17 -15.58 7.64
CA VAL A 266 -3.94 -15.27 8.86
C VAL A 266 -5.13 -16.21 8.93
N ARG A 267 -5.44 -16.74 10.11
CA ARG A 267 -6.63 -17.59 10.35
C ARG A 267 -7.52 -17.01 11.44
N SER A 268 -6.91 -16.34 12.42
CA SER A 268 -7.57 -15.89 13.62
C SER A 268 -7.03 -14.55 14.12
N VAL A 269 -7.77 -13.92 15.03
CA VAL A 269 -7.32 -12.73 15.78
C VAL A 269 -6.03 -13.02 16.57
N SER A 270 -5.86 -14.25 17.04
CA SER A 270 -4.66 -14.65 17.79
C SER A 270 -3.39 -14.47 16.97
N ASP A 271 -3.43 -14.72 15.67
CA ASP A 271 -2.27 -14.56 14.77
C ASP A 271 -1.85 -13.08 14.71
N ILE A 272 -2.82 -12.17 14.61
CA ILE A 272 -2.58 -10.72 14.62
C ILE A 272 -2.05 -10.26 15.98
N LYS A 273 -2.62 -10.76 17.09
CA LYS A 273 -2.15 -10.44 18.44
C LYS A 273 -0.71 -10.90 18.70
N LYS A 274 -0.35 -12.09 18.23
CA LYS A 274 1.04 -12.60 18.31
C LYS A 274 1.99 -11.71 17.53
N LEU A 275 1.63 -11.31 16.32
CA LEU A 275 2.45 -10.40 15.50
C LEU A 275 2.58 -9.01 16.16
N ASN A 276 1.48 -8.47 16.69
CA ASN A 276 1.49 -7.22 17.46
C ASN A 276 2.43 -7.32 18.68
N SER A 277 2.41 -8.44 19.40
CA SER A 277 3.32 -8.69 20.53
C SER A 277 4.79 -8.71 20.09
N LEU A 278 5.12 -9.37 18.96
CA LEU A 278 6.47 -9.35 18.40
C LEU A 278 6.93 -7.96 17.95
N LEU A 279 6.00 -7.11 17.54
CA LEU A 279 6.24 -5.71 17.22
C LEU A 279 6.32 -4.80 18.46
N GLY A 280 6.09 -5.35 19.65
CA GLY A 280 6.14 -4.65 20.93
C GLY A 280 4.83 -3.94 21.32
N TYR A 281 3.67 -4.46 20.91
CA TYR A 281 2.32 -3.97 21.28
C TYR A 281 1.54 -5.03 22.05
N GLY A 282 0.80 -4.65 23.10
CA GLY A 282 -0.08 -5.56 23.85
C GLY A 282 -1.40 -5.88 23.14
N SER A 283 -2.04 -4.89 22.50
CA SER A 283 -3.20 -5.06 21.61
C SER A 283 -3.44 -3.79 20.77
N LEU A 284 -4.18 -3.91 19.66
CA LEU A 284 -4.64 -2.84 18.76
C LEU A 284 -3.50 -2.08 18.03
N SER A 285 -3.16 -2.55 16.83
CA SER A 285 -2.25 -1.90 15.87
C SER A 285 -2.58 -0.41 15.56
N ASP A 286 -3.83 -0.02 15.82
CA ASP A 286 -4.38 1.33 15.66
C ASP A 286 -4.03 2.33 16.77
N VAL A 287 -3.69 1.85 17.97
CA VAL A 287 -3.63 2.71 19.18
C VAL A 287 -2.23 3.29 19.38
N VAL A 288 -1.22 2.69 18.75
CA VAL A 288 0.16 2.98 19.13
C VAL A 288 0.86 3.80 18.05
N GLY A 289 0.89 5.12 18.26
CA GLY A 289 1.77 6.13 17.65
C GLY A 289 2.43 5.80 16.30
N ASP A 290 3.73 6.08 16.22
CA ASP A 290 4.64 5.97 15.07
C ASP A 290 5.16 4.54 14.85
N LYS A 291 4.31 3.54 15.13
CA LYS A 291 4.70 2.14 15.16
C LYS A 291 4.36 1.42 13.86
N ILE A 292 4.97 0.26 13.59
CA ILE A 292 4.71 -0.51 12.35
C ILE A 292 3.27 -1.00 12.35
N LYS A 293 2.57 -0.87 11.22
CA LYS A 293 1.17 -1.27 11.09
C LYS A 293 1.03 -2.63 10.43
N VAL A 294 0.12 -3.47 10.95
CA VAL A 294 -0.13 -4.82 10.44
C VAL A 294 -1.27 -4.79 9.42
N ILE A 295 -1.01 -5.31 8.23
CA ILE A 295 -1.98 -5.58 7.17
C ILE A 295 -2.23 -7.09 7.13
N ALA A 296 -3.41 -7.52 7.55
CA ALA A 296 -3.77 -8.94 7.52
C ALA A 296 -4.20 -9.39 6.13
N LYS A 297 -3.61 -10.46 5.60
CA LYS A 297 -4.07 -11.04 4.33
C LYS A 297 -5.24 -11.98 4.58
N ILE A 298 -6.38 -11.69 3.95
CA ILE A 298 -7.56 -12.57 3.96
C ILE A 298 -7.46 -13.48 2.74
N GLU A 299 -6.95 -14.68 2.98
CA GLU A 299 -6.63 -15.64 1.91
C GLU A 299 -6.89 -17.11 2.27
N THR A 300 -7.43 -17.36 3.46
CA THR A 300 -7.79 -18.70 3.96
C THR A 300 -9.28 -18.76 4.27
N LYS A 301 -9.84 -19.97 4.33
CA LYS A 301 -11.25 -20.17 4.72
C LYS A 301 -11.52 -19.70 6.14
N GLU A 302 -10.56 -19.90 7.04
CA GLU A 302 -10.62 -19.49 8.44
C GLU A 302 -10.64 -17.97 8.54
N ALA A 303 -9.79 -17.28 7.78
CA ALA A 303 -9.84 -15.83 7.69
C ALA A 303 -11.21 -15.34 7.23
N VAL A 304 -11.81 -15.99 6.21
CA VAL A 304 -13.16 -15.65 5.73
C VAL A 304 -14.24 -15.87 6.79
N LYS A 305 -14.09 -16.84 7.68
CA LYS A 305 -15.03 -17.01 8.81
C LYS A 305 -14.86 -15.94 9.87
N ASN A 306 -13.62 -15.52 10.12
CA ASN A 306 -13.23 -14.65 11.23
C ASN A 306 -12.94 -13.19 10.82
N TYR A 307 -13.21 -12.81 9.56
CA TYR A 307 -12.70 -11.58 8.97
C TYR A 307 -13.08 -10.32 9.77
N ARG A 308 -14.29 -10.25 10.34
CA ARG A 308 -14.74 -9.10 11.13
C ARG A 308 -13.84 -8.81 12.33
N GLU A 309 -13.45 -9.84 13.05
CA GLU A 309 -12.58 -9.70 14.21
C GLU A 309 -11.12 -9.47 13.80
N ILE A 310 -10.67 -10.09 12.71
CA ILE A 310 -9.35 -9.86 12.13
C ILE A 310 -9.20 -8.40 11.69
N ILE A 311 -10.20 -7.85 11.00
CA ILE A 311 -10.27 -6.43 10.58
C ILE A 311 -10.18 -5.52 11.79
N LYS A 312 -10.91 -5.84 12.87
CA LYS A 312 -10.92 -5.05 14.11
C LYS A 312 -9.52 -4.91 14.73
N GLU A 313 -8.77 -6.01 14.80
CA GLU A 313 -7.44 -6.06 15.43
C GLU A 313 -6.30 -5.57 14.51
N SER A 314 -6.50 -5.62 13.19
CA SER A 314 -5.52 -5.22 12.17
C SER A 314 -5.59 -3.72 11.86
N TYR A 315 -4.53 -3.13 11.30
CA TYR A 315 -4.59 -1.74 10.86
C TYR A 315 -5.40 -1.62 9.58
N GLY A 316 -5.23 -2.61 8.69
CA GLY A 316 -5.98 -2.80 7.46
C GLY A 316 -5.90 -4.25 7.04
N VAL A 317 -6.53 -4.58 5.92
CA VAL A 317 -6.48 -5.93 5.35
C VAL A 317 -6.13 -5.89 3.87
N MET A 318 -5.60 -7.00 3.38
CA MET A 318 -5.34 -7.25 1.98
C MET A 318 -6.14 -8.48 1.55
N ILE A 319 -6.98 -8.34 0.55
CA ILE A 319 -7.71 -9.46 -0.07
C ILE A 319 -6.79 -10.05 -1.13
N ASP A 320 -6.09 -11.13 -0.81
CA ASP A 320 -5.23 -11.83 -1.79
C ASP A 320 -6.09 -12.79 -2.59
N ARG A 321 -6.52 -12.34 -3.77
CA ARG A 321 -7.53 -13.04 -4.57
C ARG A 321 -7.05 -14.37 -5.14
N GLY A 322 -5.74 -14.52 -5.37
CA GLY A 322 -5.16 -15.75 -5.90
C GLY A 322 -5.27 -16.90 -4.90
N ASP A 323 -4.71 -16.69 -3.70
CA ASP A 323 -4.80 -17.68 -2.63
C ASP A 323 -6.25 -17.83 -2.13
N LEU A 324 -7.02 -16.74 -2.01
CA LEU A 324 -8.42 -16.81 -1.59
C LEU A 324 -9.30 -17.62 -2.54
N ALA A 325 -9.15 -17.46 -3.86
CA ALA A 325 -9.89 -18.26 -4.84
C ALA A 325 -9.47 -19.74 -4.82
N SER A 326 -8.19 -20.00 -4.51
CA SER A 326 -7.64 -21.37 -4.42
C SER A 326 -8.06 -22.07 -3.13
N GLU A 327 -8.22 -21.35 -2.02
CA GLU A 327 -8.64 -21.90 -0.73
C GLU A 327 -10.17 -21.96 -0.60
N THR A 328 -10.90 -21.09 -1.28
CA THR A 328 -12.36 -21.07 -1.29
C THR A 328 -12.90 -21.57 -2.63
N ARG A 329 -14.18 -21.29 -2.93
CA ARG A 329 -14.73 -21.55 -4.26
C ARG A 329 -14.61 -20.27 -5.06
N PHE A 330 -14.02 -20.32 -6.26
CA PHE A 330 -13.72 -19.12 -7.04
C PHE A 330 -14.97 -18.27 -7.34
N GLU A 331 -16.15 -18.90 -7.47
CA GLU A 331 -17.42 -18.20 -7.68
C GLU A 331 -17.88 -17.37 -6.47
N LEU A 332 -17.35 -17.63 -5.28
CA LEU A 332 -17.62 -16.83 -4.08
C LEU A 332 -16.76 -15.57 -4.01
N LEU A 333 -15.66 -15.49 -4.77
CA LEU A 333 -14.68 -14.42 -4.67
C LEU A 333 -15.31 -13.02 -4.80
N PRO A 334 -16.16 -12.72 -5.81
CA PRO A 334 -16.76 -11.38 -5.93
C PRO A 334 -17.61 -11.00 -4.72
N ARG A 335 -18.37 -11.96 -4.17
CA ARG A 335 -19.21 -11.75 -2.99
C ARG A 335 -18.39 -11.52 -1.74
N LEU A 336 -17.31 -12.28 -1.55
CA LEU A 336 -16.42 -12.14 -0.41
C LEU A 336 -15.68 -10.81 -0.45
N GLN A 337 -15.16 -10.41 -1.61
CA GLN A 337 -14.51 -9.11 -1.80
C GLN A 337 -15.42 -7.96 -1.35
N LYS A 338 -16.63 -7.84 -1.89
CA LYS A 338 -17.60 -6.79 -1.52
C LYS A 338 -17.86 -6.76 -0.01
N ARG A 339 -18.16 -7.91 0.59
CA ARG A 339 -18.44 -8.02 2.04
C ARG A 339 -17.27 -7.61 2.92
N ILE A 340 -16.04 -7.94 2.52
CA ILE A 340 -14.84 -7.57 3.27
C ILE A 340 -14.56 -6.08 3.12
N ILE A 341 -14.72 -5.52 1.91
CA ILE A 341 -14.56 -4.08 1.67
C ILE A 341 -15.55 -3.28 2.51
N ASP A 342 -16.84 -3.64 2.46
CA ASP A 342 -17.89 -2.98 3.24
C ASP A 342 -17.57 -2.99 4.73
N GLU A 343 -17.16 -4.14 5.27
CA GLU A 343 -16.78 -4.27 6.67
C GLU A 343 -15.55 -3.43 7.04
N CYS A 344 -14.56 -3.34 6.15
CA CYS A 344 -13.39 -2.49 6.36
C CYS A 344 -13.76 -1.01 6.39
N ASN A 345 -14.57 -0.56 5.43
CA ASN A 345 -15.04 0.83 5.35
C ASN A 345 -15.89 1.19 6.57
N ARG A 346 -16.76 0.28 7.03
CA ARG A 346 -17.57 0.43 8.25
C ARG A 346 -16.72 0.57 9.51
N GLN A 347 -15.64 -0.21 9.62
CA GLN A 347 -14.72 -0.15 10.77
C GLN A 347 -13.61 0.90 10.64
N GLY A 348 -13.58 1.69 9.56
CA GLY A 348 -12.54 2.69 9.33
C GLY A 348 -11.15 2.08 9.10
N LYS A 349 -11.08 0.94 8.40
CA LYS A 349 -9.84 0.21 8.10
C LYS A 349 -9.54 0.26 6.61
N PRO A 350 -8.31 0.60 6.17
CA PRO A 350 -7.95 0.47 4.76
C PRO A 350 -8.00 -0.99 4.30
N VAL A 351 -8.57 -1.20 3.11
CA VAL A 351 -8.61 -2.48 2.42
C VAL A 351 -7.85 -2.39 1.10
N ILE A 352 -7.01 -3.39 0.85
CA ILE A 352 -6.18 -3.51 -0.35
C ILE A 352 -6.71 -4.68 -1.19
N ILE A 353 -6.99 -4.44 -2.47
CA ILE A 353 -7.31 -5.51 -3.42
C ILE A 353 -6.04 -5.92 -4.15
N ALA A 354 -5.70 -7.20 -4.07
CA ALA A 354 -4.42 -7.74 -4.51
C ALA A 354 -4.58 -8.91 -5.48
N THR A 355 -3.55 -9.04 -6.33
CA THR A 355 -3.34 -10.16 -7.27
C THR A 355 -4.31 -10.11 -8.46
N HIS A 356 -3.80 -10.39 -9.67
CA HIS A 356 -4.56 -10.43 -10.94
C HIS A 356 -5.34 -9.15 -11.29
N MET A 357 -4.83 -7.97 -10.95
CA MET A 357 -5.49 -6.69 -11.30
C MET A 357 -5.18 -6.27 -12.75
N LEU A 358 -3.93 -6.47 -13.20
CA LEU A 358 -3.47 -6.18 -14.56
C LEU A 358 -2.51 -7.28 -15.07
N ASP A 359 -2.82 -8.55 -14.78
CA ASP A 359 -1.95 -9.70 -15.05
C ASP A 359 -1.48 -9.79 -16.52
N SER A 360 -2.36 -9.48 -17.47
CA SER A 360 -2.02 -9.45 -18.89
C SER A 360 -0.91 -8.45 -19.21
N MET A 361 -0.80 -7.37 -18.43
CA MET A 361 0.20 -6.31 -18.61
C MET A 361 1.61 -6.70 -18.17
N ILE A 362 1.79 -7.91 -17.61
CA ILE A 362 3.13 -8.51 -17.44
C ILE A 362 3.83 -8.64 -18.80
N VAL A 363 3.07 -9.02 -19.85
CA VAL A 363 3.61 -9.27 -21.20
C VAL A 363 3.01 -8.40 -22.29
N SER A 364 1.84 -7.78 -22.04
CA SER A 364 1.13 -6.88 -22.95
C SER A 364 1.24 -5.42 -22.52
N SER A 365 1.26 -4.48 -23.46
CA SER A 365 1.22 -3.04 -23.15
C SER A 365 -0.18 -2.52 -22.82
N LEU A 366 -1.22 -3.34 -23.05
CA LEU A 366 -2.62 -3.01 -22.81
C LEU A 366 -3.31 -4.08 -21.97
N PRO A 367 -4.23 -3.68 -21.08
CA PRO A 367 -5.05 -4.61 -20.32
C PRO A 367 -6.17 -5.21 -21.16
N THR A 368 -6.76 -6.28 -20.65
CA THR A 368 -8.02 -6.83 -21.13
C THR A 368 -9.21 -6.00 -20.65
N LYS A 369 -10.36 -6.14 -21.32
CA LYS A 369 -11.62 -5.50 -20.88
C LYS A 369 -12.07 -5.99 -19.49
N ALA A 370 -11.80 -7.26 -19.18
CA ALA A 370 -12.12 -7.85 -17.88
C ALA A 370 -11.33 -7.19 -16.75
N GLU A 371 -10.02 -6.97 -16.94
CA GLU A 371 -9.16 -6.30 -15.96
C GLU A 371 -9.55 -4.84 -15.75
N ILE A 372 -9.94 -4.13 -16.83
CA ILE A 372 -10.45 -2.75 -16.71
C ILE A 372 -11.71 -2.73 -15.84
N SER A 373 -12.67 -3.62 -16.11
CA SER A 373 -13.92 -3.72 -15.36
C SER A 373 -13.67 -4.14 -13.91
N ASP A 374 -12.73 -5.05 -13.65
CA ASP A 374 -12.38 -5.50 -12.31
C ASP A 374 -11.77 -4.38 -11.45
N ILE A 375 -10.86 -3.58 -12.03
CA ILE A 375 -10.32 -2.38 -11.38
C ILE A 375 -11.44 -1.38 -11.09
N ALA A 376 -12.25 -1.05 -12.10
CA ALA A 376 -13.34 -0.09 -11.95
C ALA A 376 -14.30 -0.49 -10.82
N ASN A 377 -14.76 -1.74 -10.84
CA ASN A 377 -15.65 -2.26 -9.80
C ASN A 377 -14.99 -2.31 -8.41
N SER A 378 -13.71 -2.65 -8.31
CA SER A 378 -12.99 -2.63 -7.03
C SER A 378 -12.91 -1.23 -6.42
N VAL A 379 -12.81 -0.20 -7.27
CA VAL A 379 -12.83 1.20 -6.88
C VAL A 379 -14.24 1.62 -6.45
N LEU A 380 -15.26 1.31 -7.25
CA LEU A 380 -16.67 1.57 -6.94
C LEU A 380 -17.14 0.88 -5.65
N ASP A 381 -16.64 -0.32 -5.38
CA ASP A 381 -16.88 -1.04 -4.12
C ASP A 381 -16.29 -0.33 -2.91
N GLY A 382 -15.39 0.64 -3.11
CA GLY A 382 -14.76 1.41 -2.05
C GLY A 382 -13.45 0.79 -1.56
N ALA A 383 -12.66 0.14 -2.42
CA ALA A 383 -11.30 -0.24 -2.06
C ALA A 383 -10.48 0.99 -1.64
N SER A 384 -9.57 0.86 -0.67
CA SER A 384 -8.65 1.97 -0.33
C SER A 384 -7.43 1.96 -1.25
N CYS A 385 -6.94 0.75 -1.55
CA CYS A 385 -5.80 0.54 -2.41
C CYS A 385 -6.07 -0.57 -3.42
N LEU A 386 -5.41 -0.45 -4.57
CA LEU A 386 -5.22 -1.52 -5.53
C LEU A 386 -3.72 -1.89 -5.55
N MET A 387 -3.40 -3.16 -5.75
CA MET A 387 -2.02 -3.63 -5.73
C MET A 387 -1.60 -4.29 -7.04
N LEU A 388 -0.44 -3.86 -7.55
CA LEU A 388 0.28 -4.50 -8.64
C LEU A 388 1.37 -5.41 -8.07
N SER A 389 1.35 -6.66 -8.52
CA SER A 389 2.22 -7.75 -8.08
C SER A 389 3.32 -7.99 -9.11
N ALA A 390 3.14 -8.96 -10.00
CA ALA A 390 4.15 -9.30 -11.00
C ALA A 390 4.29 -8.22 -12.08
N GLU A 391 3.23 -7.47 -12.34
CA GLU A 391 3.14 -6.39 -13.33
C GLU A 391 4.27 -5.37 -13.14
N THR A 392 4.50 -4.93 -11.90
CA THR A 392 5.56 -3.96 -11.56
C THR A 392 6.85 -4.62 -11.12
N ALA A 393 6.80 -5.85 -10.59
CA ALA A 393 7.99 -6.52 -10.09
C ALA A 393 8.84 -7.12 -11.21
N ALA A 394 8.22 -7.79 -12.18
CA ALA A 394 8.90 -8.57 -13.22
C ALA A 394 8.31 -8.38 -14.63
N GLY A 395 7.25 -7.58 -14.78
CA GLY A 395 6.61 -7.31 -16.06
C GLY A 395 7.46 -6.48 -17.01
N LYS A 396 7.08 -6.51 -18.30
CA LYS A 396 7.68 -5.71 -19.38
C LYS A 396 7.25 -4.24 -19.33
N TYR A 397 6.08 -3.96 -18.77
CA TYR A 397 5.43 -2.64 -18.80
C TYR A 397 5.09 -2.11 -17.39
N PRO A 398 6.06 -2.00 -16.47
CA PRO A 398 5.78 -1.69 -15.07
C PRO A 398 5.21 -0.27 -14.88
N VAL A 399 5.70 0.72 -15.63
CA VAL A 399 5.25 2.12 -15.51
C VAL A 399 3.89 2.31 -16.15
N GLU A 400 3.65 1.67 -17.29
CA GLU A 400 2.38 1.68 -18.01
C GLU A 400 1.29 1.02 -17.17
N SER A 401 1.59 -0.08 -16.48
CA SER A 401 0.65 -0.75 -15.58
C SER A 401 0.15 0.19 -14.48
N VAL A 402 1.06 0.92 -13.81
CA VAL A 402 0.68 1.93 -12.81
C VAL A 402 -0.15 3.05 -13.43
N ARG A 403 0.26 3.54 -14.61
CA ARG A 403 -0.44 4.63 -15.30
C ARG A 403 -1.85 4.20 -15.71
N THR A 404 -2.03 2.98 -16.20
CA THR A 404 -3.33 2.41 -16.59
C THR A 404 -4.24 2.28 -15.38
N MET A 405 -3.77 1.65 -14.30
CA MET A 405 -4.53 1.52 -13.06
C MET A 405 -4.92 2.89 -12.48
N SER A 406 -3.99 3.86 -12.54
CA SER A 406 -4.21 5.23 -12.07
C SER A 406 -5.29 5.96 -12.88
N LYS A 407 -5.30 5.78 -14.21
CA LYS A 407 -6.34 6.35 -15.09
C LYS A 407 -7.71 5.74 -14.84
N ILE A 408 -7.81 4.41 -14.77
CA ILE A 408 -9.09 3.73 -14.56
C ILE A 408 -9.67 4.11 -13.19
N ALA A 409 -8.84 4.08 -12.14
CA ALA A 409 -9.30 4.44 -10.81
C ALA A 409 -9.82 5.88 -10.75
N LYS A 410 -9.09 6.82 -11.36
CA LYS A 410 -9.51 8.22 -11.43
C LYS A 410 -10.86 8.40 -12.15
N GLU A 411 -11.08 7.66 -13.23
CA GLU A 411 -12.29 7.82 -14.05
C GLU A 411 -13.58 7.50 -13.28
N VAL A 412 -13.54 6.54 -12.37
CA VAL A 412 -14.75 6.03 -11.68
C VAL A 412 -14.85 6.48 -10.22
N GLU A 413 -13.89 7.28 -9.74
CA GLU A 413 -13.79 7.71 -8.34
C GLU A 413 -14.94 8.61 -7.89
N ASP A 414 -15.51 9.38 -8.83
CA ASP A 414 -16.61 10.31 -8.55
C ASP A 414 -17.99 9.64 -8.61
N ASP A 415 -18.06 8.39 -9.09
CA ASP A 415 -19.28 7.58 -9.15
C ASP A 415 -19.51 6.73 -7.88
N ILE A 416 -18.64 6.86 -6.87
CA ILE A 416 -18.80 6.14 -5.61
C ILE A 416 -20.00 6.72 -4.86
N GLU A 417 -20.99 5.86 -4.61
CA GLU A 417 -22.12 6.21 -3.76
C GLU A 417 -21.73 6.15 -2.27
N ASN A 418 -21.99 7.24 -1.56
CA ASN A 418 -21.86 7.27 -0.11
C ASN A 418 -22.97 6.42 0.52
N LYS A 419 -22.62 5.23 1.01
CA LYS A 419 -23.55 4.38 1.76
C LYS A 419 -23.88 5.01 3.10
N GLU A 420 -25.17 5.15 3.40
CA GLU A 420 -25.63 5.50 4.74
C GLU A 420 -25.25 4.40 5.75
N LEU A 421 -25.11 4.79 7.02
CA LEU A 421 -24.86 3.81 8.07
C LEU A 421 -26.16 3.08 8.41
N GLU A 422 -26.17 1.77 8.20
CA GLU A 422 -27.31 0.92 8.54
C GLU A 422 -27.45 0.68 10.07
N ASP A 423 -26.37 0.79 10.85
CA ASP A 423 -26.36 0.54 12.30
C ASP A 423 -25.92 1.78 13.09
N THR A 424 -26.87 2.40 13.79
CA THR A 424 -26.67 3.59 14.62
C THR A 424 -26.54 3.29 16.12
N ASN A 425 -26.68 2.02 16.55
CA ASN A 425 -26.80 1.69 17.97
C ASN A 425 -25.48 1.78 18.76
N HIS A 426 -24.34 1.87 18.05
CA HIS A 426 -23.01 1.84 18.67
C HIS A 426 -22.04 2.90 18.11
N LEU A 427 -22.56 4.07 17.71
CA LEU A 427 -21.72 5.14 17.18
C LEU A 427 -20.82 5.76 18.25
N THR A 428 -19.54 5.90 17.93
CA THR A 428 -18.62 6.71 18.72
C THR A 428 -18.79 8.19 18.39
N PHE A 429 -18.29 9.07 19.27
CA PHE A 429 -18.26 10.51 18.99
C PHE A 429 -17.56 10.84 17.66
N THR A 430 -16.47 10.13 17.36
CA THR A 430 -15.77 10.28 16.07
C THR A 430 -16.67 9.91 14.90
N ASP A 431 -17.44 8.82 15.02
CA ASP A 431 -18.36 8.40 13.96
C ASP A 431 -19.41 9.50 13.70
N CYS A 432 -19.96 10.10 14.75
CA CYS A 432 -20.90 11.22 14.61
C CYS A 432 -20.30 12.42 13.86
N ILE A 433 -19.08 12.84 14.21
CA ILE A 433 -18.40 13.96 13.51
C ILE A 433 -18.14 13.62 12.05
N VAL A 434 -17.60 12.43 11.78
CA VAL A 434 -17.29 11.97 10.42
C VAL A 434 -18.56 11.86 9.57
N ASN A 435 -19.67 11.39 10.16
CA ASN A 435 -20.96 11.35 9.48
C ASN A 435 -21.53 12.74 9.22
N ALA A 436 -21.38 13.69 10.16
CA ALA A 436 -21.78 15.07 9.94
C ALA A 436 -21.04 15.67 8.75
N ILE A 437 -19.71 15.49 8.69
CA ILE A 437 -18.87 15.93 7.56
C ILE A 437 -19.33 15.25 6.25
N SER A 438 -19.62 13.96 6.27
CA SER A 438 -20.11 13.22 5.10
C SER A 438 -21.46 13.73 4.59
N LYS A 439 -22.35 14.18 5.48
CA LYS A 439 -23.62 14.81 5.09
C LYS A 439 -23.40 16.19 4.49
N ILE A 440 -22.47 16.97 5.05
CA ILE A 440 -22.13 18.31 4.55
C ILE A 440 -21.53 18.22 3.14
N ASP A 441 -20.64 17.25 2.88
CA ASP A 441 -20.07 16.99 1.55
C ASP A 441 -21.17 16.94 0.47
N GLY A 442 -22.28 16.24 0.71
CA GLY A 442 -23.40 16.15 -0.24
C GLY A 442 -24.25 17.43 -0.42
N LEU A 443 -24.13 18.40 0.48
CA LEU A 443 -25.00 19.59 0.54
C LEU A 443 -24.31 20.87 0.07
N ILE A 444 -23.00 20.99 0.27
CA ILE A 444 -22.21 22.16 -0.13
C ILE A 444 -20.94 21.72 -0.84
N ASP A 445 -20.48 22.55 -1.78
CA ASP A 445 -19.26 22.28 -2.53
C ASP A 445 -18.03 22.62 -1.68
N ILE A 446 -17.49 21.60 -1.00
CA ILE A 446 -16.27 21.70 -0.21
C ILE A 446 -15.11 21.21 -1.05
N ASP A 447 -14.06 22.04 -1.16
CA ASP A 447 -12.89 21.67 -1.93
C ASP A 447 -12.01 20.65 -1.20
N SER A 448 -11.89 20.80 0.12
CA SER A 448 -11.01 19.97 0.93
C SER A 448 -11.38 19.92 2.41
N ILE A 449 -10.96 18.83 3.05
CA ILE A 449 -11.03 18.66 4.50
C ILE A 449 -9.61 18.68 5.03
N VAL A 450 -9.25 19.73 5.77
CA VAL A 450 -7.97 19.82 6.46
C VAL A 450 -8.12 19.12 7.81
N VAL A 451 -7.29 18.11 8.05
CA VAL A 451 -7.30 17.33 9.29
C VAL A 451 -5.96 17.39 9.99
N ILE A 452 -5.93 17.88 11.22
CA ILE A 452 -4.73 17.84 12.07
C ILE A 452 -4.74 16.55 12.89
N THR A 453 -3.72 15.71 12.71
CA THR A 453 -3.70 14.38 13.32
C THR A 453 -2.30 13.93 13.77
N SER A 454 -2.21 13.47 15.02
CA SER A 454 -0.98 12.94 15.60
C SER A 454 -0.73 11.47 15.29
N GLY A 455 -1.80 10.69 15.06
CA GLY A 455 -1.73 9.24 14.81
C GLY A 455 -2.43 8.77 13.53
N GLY A 456 -3.00 9.68 12.74
CA GLY A 456 -3.69 9.37 11.49
C GLY A 456 -5.12 8.83 11.63
N TYR A 457 -5.62 8.65 12.86
CA TYR A 457 -6.93 8.05 13.11
C TYR A 457 -8.07 8.83 12.44
N THR A 458 -8.17 10.14 12.68
CA THR A 458 -9.22 10.98 12.09
C THR A 458 -9.19 10.98 10.57
N ALA A 459 -7.99 11.13 9.97
CA ALA A 459 -7.82 11.08 8.52
C ALA A 459 -8.32 9.74 7.94
N ARG A 460 -8.05 8.64 8.66
CA ARG A 460 -8.51 7.30 8.26
C ARG A 460 -10.02 7.12 8.37
N MET A 461 -10.64 7.62 9.44
CA MET A 461 -12.10 7.55 9.58
C MET A 461 -12.81 8.38 8.51
N LEU A 462 -12.28 9.56 8.17
CA LEU A 462 -12.79 10.36 7.05
C LEU A 462 -12.61 9.63 5.71
N ALA A 463 -11.43 9.04 5.48
CA ALA A 463 -11.13 8.29 4.25
C ALA A 463 -12.05 7.08 4.03
N SER A 464 -12.54 6.45 5.11
CA SER A 464 -13.42 5.28 5.00
C SER A 464 -14.83 5.63 4.52
N LYS A 465 -15.21 6.91 4.55
CA LYS A 465 -16.46 7.43 3.98
C LYS A 465 -16.38 7.76 2.50
N LYS A 466 -15.21 7.61 1.86
CA LYS A 466 -15.02 7.84 0.42
C LYS A 466 -15.49 9.22 -0.05
N LEU A 467 -15.31 10.22 0.81
CA LEU A 467 -15.71 11.61 0.59
C LEU A 467 -15.17 12.17 -0.74
N ARG A 468 -15.95 13.06 -1.35
CA ARG A 468 -15.58 13.76 -2.58
C ARG A 468 -14.42 14.75 -2.39
N PRO A 469 -14.39 15.61 -1.35
CA PRO A 469 -13.25 16.48 -1.08
C PRO A 469 -11.97 15.68 -0.76
N LYS A 470 -10.83 16.26 -1.13
CA LYS A 470 -9.52 15.72 -0.73
C LYS A 470 -9.31 15.92 0.78
N ILE A 471 -8.74 14.93 1.44
CA ILE A 471 -8.44 14.99 2.87
C ILE A 471 -6.97 15.38 3.04
N VAL A 472 -6.71 16.62 3.44
CA VAL A 472 -5.36 17.13 3.68
C VAL A 472 -4.95 16.83 5.10
N ALA A 473 -4.15 15.79 5.31
CA ALA A 473 -3.80 15.29 6.63
C ALA A 473 -2.47 15.86 7.14
N ILE A 474 -2.55 16.77 8.10
CA ILE A 474 -1.42 17.45 8.70
C ILE A 474 -0.91 16.65 9.90
N THR A 475 0.38 16.37 9.94
CA THR A 475 1.04 15.69 11.06
C THR A 475 2.45 16.24 11.29
N THR A 476 3.02 15.98 12.47
CA THR A 476 4.42 16.30 12.78
C THR A 476 5.33 15.07 12.70
N LYS A 477 4.76 13.88 12.50
CA LYS A 477 5.47 12.59 12.55
C LYS A 477 5.66 12.02 11.15
N LYS A 478 6.91 11.91 10.70
CA LYS A 478 7.27 11.36 9.37
C LYS A 478 6.68 9.97 9.11
N LYS A 479 6.72 9.09 10.10
CA LYS A 479 6.16 7.73 9.96
C LYS A 479 4.63 7.74 9.76
N ILE A 480 3.92 8.59 10.49
CA ILE A 480 2.47 8.77 10.31
C ILE A 480 2.17 9.33 8.93
N LEU A 481 2.95 10.31 8.46
CA LEU A 481 2.85 10.81 7.09
C LEU A 481 2.96 9.68 6.06
N ARG A 482 3.98 8.83 6.17
CA ARG A 482 4.15 7.66 5.26
C ARG A 482 2.97 6.72 5.37
N GLN A 483 2.52 6.40 6.58
CA GLN A 483 1.41 5.47 6.79
C GLN A 483 0.07 5.98 6.27
N MET A 484 -0.15 7.30 6.24
CA MET A 484 -1.39 7.87 5.69
C MET A 484 -1.46 7.82 4.15
N HIS A 485 -0.37 7.51 3.44
CA HIS A 485 -0.38 7.43 1.97
C HIS A 485 -1.24 6.28 1.42
N ILE A 486 -1.57 5.27 2.22
CA ILE A 486 -2.46 4.16 1.80
C ILE A 486 -3.95 4.44 2.06
N LEU A 487 -4.28 5.62 2.60
CA LEU A 487 -5.65 6.01 2.92
C LEU A 487 -6.29 6.71 1.72
N TRP A 488 -7.48 6.26 1.35
CA TRP A 488 -8.27 6.81 0.25
C TRP A 488 -8.42 8.33 0.34
N GLY A 489 -8.13 9.06 -0.75
CA GLY A 489 -8.35 10.51 -0.83
C GLY A 489 -7.47 11.36 0.10
N VAL A 490 -6.62 10.74 0.92
CA VAL A 490 -5.74 11.45 1.85
C VAL A 490 -4.48 11.93 1.13
N VAL A 491 -4.14 13.19 1.37
CA VAL A 491 -2.86 13.81 1.00
C VAL A 491 -2.16 14.25 2.28
N PRO A 492 -1.15 13.50 2.75
CA PRO A 492 -0.49 13.83 4.01
C PRO A 492 0.56 14.92 3.84
N ILE A 493 0.64 15.83 4.80
CA ILE A 493 1.63 16.91 4.87
C ILE A 493 2.30 16.87 6.24
N ILE A 494 3.62 17.08 6.23
CA ILE A 494 4.37 17.26 7.47
C ILE A 494 4.57 18.74 7.78
N ILE A 495 4.35 19.10 9.04
CA ILE A 495 4.73 20.41 9.59
C ILE A 495 5.72 20.23 10.72
N GLU A 496 6.58 21.22 10.93
CA GLU A 496 7.48 21.23 12.08
C GLU A 496 6.77 21.62 13.38
N GLY A 497 7.38 21.30 14.52
CA GLY A 497 6.87 21.64 15.85
C GLY A 497 5.97 20.55 16.46
N SER A 498 5.19 20.95 17.45
CA SER A 498 4.25 20.06 18.14
C SER A 498 2.81 20.40 17.75
N ILE A 499 1.98 19.36 17.70
CA ILE A 499 0.51 19.46 17.58
C ILE A 499 -0.14 18.94 18.87
N ASP A 500 0.61 18.98 19.99
CA ASP A 500 0.13 18.57 21.30
C ASP A 500 -0.93 19.53 21.86
N ASN A 501 -1.02 20.74 21.34
CA ASN A 501 -2.15 21.63 21.55
C ASN A 501 -2.50 22.29 20.21
N ILE A 502 -3.74 22.14 19.74
CA ILE A 502 -4.19 22.77 18.50
C ILE A 502 -4.73 24.17 18.85
N THR A 503 -3.83 25.16 18.96
CA THR A 503 -4.24 26.57 19.10
C THR A 503 -4.59 27.15 17.73
N ASN A 504 -5.07 28.40 17.68
CA ASN A 504 -5.31 29.08 16.41
C ASN A 504 -4.04 29.20 15.56
N LYS A 505 -2.86 29.28 16.19
CA LYS A 505 -1.58 29.31 15.48
C LYS A 505 -1.27 28.01 14.75
N GLU A 506 -1.52 26.85 15.36
CA GLU A 506 -1.32 25.55 14.70
C GLU A 506 -2.34 25.34 13.57
N LYS A 507 -3.58 25.82 13.74
CA LYS A 507 -4.61 25.80 12.68
C LYS A 507 -4.17 26.66 11.49
N GLU A 508 -3.71 27.88 11.72
CA GLU A 508 -3.16 28.73 10.67
C GLU A 508 -1.96 28.08 9.98
N LYS A 509 -1.04 27.48 10.74
CA LYS A 509 0.12 26.76 10.18
C LYS A 509 -0.32 25.58 9.30
N ALA A 510 -1.33 24.82 9.71
CA ALA A 510 -1.90 23.72 8.93
C ALA A 510 -2.49 24.23 7.60
N ILE A 511 -3.29 25.29 7.64
CA ILE A 511 -3.89 25.92 6.46
C ILE A 511 -2.80 26.48 5.53
N LEU A 512 -1.82 27.19 6.08
CA LEU A 512 -0.69 27.73 5.32
C LEU A 512 0.13 26.61 4.65
N ALA A 513 0.38 25.50 5.34
CA ALA A 513 1.08 24.35 4.75
C ALA A 513 0.29 23.72 3.60
N ALA A 514 -1.03 23.61 3.74
CA ALA A 514 -1.92 23.10 2.68
C ALA A 514 -1.99 24.05 1.48
N LEU A 515 -2.07 25.36 1.73
CA LEU A 515 -1.97 26.39 0.71
C LEU A 515 -0.63 26.25 0.00
N GLU A 516 0.49 26.16 0.73
CA GLU A 516 1.85 26.14 0.17
C GLU A 516 2.01 24.96 -0.78
N GLN A 517 1.52 23.78 -0.39
CA GLN A 517 1.53 22.61 -1.28
C GLN A 517 0.63 22.77 -2.52
N GLY A 518 -0.12 23.87 -2.65
CA GLY A 518 -1.02 24.14 -3.78
C GLY A 518 -2.20 23.17 -3.83
N ILE A 519 -2.56 22.58 -2.68
CA ILE A 519 -3.68 21.63 -2.59
C ILE A 519 -4.99 22.38 -2.36
N ILE A 520 -4.92 23.50 -1.64
CA ILE A 520 -6.02 24.42 -1.39
C ILE A 520 -5.62 25.83 -1.84
N THR A 521 -6.61 26.70 -1.99
CA THR A 521 -6.51 28.10 -2.44
C THR A 521 -7.27 29.01 -1.48
N LYS A 522 -7.01 30.33 -1.56
CA LYS A 522 -7.68 31.32 -0.69
C LYS A 522 -9.20 31.41 -0.92
N THR A 523 -9.69 30.93 -2.06
CA THR A 523 -11.12 30.95 -2.42
C THR A 523 -11.83 29.65 -2.07
N ASN A 524 -11.10 28.63 -1.59
CA ASN A 524 -11.70 27.33 -1.30
C ASN A 524 -12.53 27.35 -0.03
N GLN A 525 -13.68 26.67 -0.05
CA GLN A 525 -14.40 26.29 1.15
C GLN A 525 -13.73 25.04 1.73
N ILE A 526 -13.31 25.12 3.00
CA ILE A 526 -12.64 24.02 3.68
C ILE A 526 -13.34 23.68 4.98
N ILE A 527 -13.36 22.39 5.32
CA ILE A 527 -13.64 21.94 6.68
C ILE A 527 -12.31 21.73 7.40
N LEU A 528 -12.17 22.30 8.59
CA LEU A 528 -11.05 22.03 9.48
C LEU A 528 -11.54 21.18 10.66
N THR A 529 -10.94 20.01 10.85
CA THR A 529 -11.21 19.11 11.99
C THR A 529 -9.91 18.51 12.52
N GLY A 530 -9.93 17.89 13.70
CA GLY A 530 -8.73 17.28 14.25
C GLY A 530 -8.99 16.51 15.54
N SER A 531 -7.91 16.25 16.27
CA SER A 531 -7.97 15.68 17.62
C SER A 531 -7.29 16.64 18.59
N VAL A 532 -8.07 17.33 19.42
CA VAL A 532 -7.61 18.41 20.30
C VAL A 532 -7.07 17.88 21.65
N PHE A 533 -7.38 16.64 22.04
CA PHE A 533 -7.07 16.12 23.38
C PHE A 533 -6.20 14.85 23.38
N HIS A 534 -4.94 14.99 23.84
CA HIS A 534 -3.96 13.87 23.88
C HIS A 534 -4.23 12.82 24.95
N PHE A 535 -5.08 13.11 25.94
CA PHE A 535 -5.37 12.18 27.03
C PHE A 535 -6.26 11.00 26.61
N LYS A 536 -6.89 11.05 25.42
CA LYS A 536 -7.73 9.94 24.91
C LYS A 536 -7.43 9.65 23.44
N SER A 537 -6.88 8.47 23.18
CA SER A 537 -6.71 7.96 21.81
C SER A 537 -8.06 7.82 21.08
N LYS A 538 -8.03 7.86 19.74
CA LYS A 538 -9.20 7.64 18.85
C LYS A 538 -10.35 8.66 18.99
N ARG A 539 -10.05 9.94 19.21
CA ARG A 539 -11.04 11.01 19.21
C ARG A 539 -10.85 11.99 18.07
N THR A 540 -11.96 12.46 17.52
CA THR A 540 -12.06 13.54 16.54
C THR A 540 -13.03 14.59 17.07
N ASN A 541 -12.77 15.87 16.79
CA ASN A 541 -13.59 16.99 17.21
C ASN A 541 -13.60 18.12 16.19
#